data_AF-A0A7X7B4E9-F1
#
_entry.id   AF-A0A7X7B4E9-F1
#
_cell.length_a   1.000
_cell.length_b   1.000
_cell.length_c   1.000
_cell.angle_alpha   90.00
_cell.angle_beta   90.00
_cell.angle_gamma   90.00
#
_symmetry.space_group_name_H-M   'P 1'
#
loop_
_entity.id
_entity.type
_entity.pdbx_description
1 polymer ?
#
loop_
_entity_poly.entity_id
_entity_poly.type
_entity_poly.pdbx_seq_one_letter_code
_entity_poly.pdbx_strand_id
1 'polypeptide(L)'
;MRPFRKKIIRILSKPHLNLKKNYKIYRKVISFFNPPIIREYRTLDHKMLVEGREIPVRVFLPKENQTNKVLVFFHGGGWVTGDIDSYTNVCRNMADIT
;
A
#
# COMPACT_ATOMS: atom_id res chain seq x y z
N MET A 1 22.58 0.74 20.73
CA MET A 1 21.30 1.37 20.32
C MET A 1 20.88 2.41 21.35
N ARG A 2 20.52 3.64 20.95
CA ARG A 2 20.14 4.73 21.89
C ARG A 2 18.91 4.34 22.75
N PRO A 3 18.90 4.63 24.06
CA PRO A 3 17.88 4.14 25.01
C PRO A 3 16.44 4.58 24.65
N PHE A 4 16.28 5.77 24.08
CA PHE A 4 14.98 6.30 23.63
C PHE A 4 14.33 5.46 22.52
N ARG A 5 15.13 5.01 21.54
CA ARG A 5 14.66 4.18 20.42
C ARG A 5 14.14 2.83 20.91
N LYS A 6 14.79 2.23 21.91
CA LYS A 6 14.36 0.96 22.52
C LYS A 6 12.99 1.11 23.22
N LYS A 7 12.75 2.24 23.89
CA LYS A 7 11.47 2.53 24.56
C LYS A 7 10.33 2.71 23.56
N ILE A 8 10.57 3.45 22.47
CA ILE A 8 9.60 3.62 21.37
C ILE A 8 9.27 2.29 20.71
N ILE A 9 10.28 1.50 20.34
CA ILE A 9 10.07 0.17 19.73
C ILE A 9 9.28 -0.72 20.68
N ARG A 10 9.54 -0.70 21.99
CA ARG A 10 8.78 -1.49 22.98
C ARG A 10 7.31 -1.07 23.09
N ILE A 11 7.00 0.21 22.87
CA ILE A 11 5.63 0.71 22.87
C ILE A 11 4.91 0.30 21.58
N LEU A 12 5.56 0.50 20.42
CA LEU A 12 5.00 0.13 19.12
C LEU A 12 4.86 -1.38 18.92
N SER A 13 5.73 -2.18 19.56
CA SER A 13 5.73 -3.64 19.50
C SER A 13 4.77 -4.31 20.48
N LYS A 14 3.89 -3.56 21.17
CA LYS A 14 2.76 -4.14 21.89
C LYS A 14 1.52 -4.10 20.97
N PRO A 15 1.23 -5.10 20.13
CA PRO A 15 -0.01 -5.11 19.40
C PRO A 15 -1.03 -5.79 20.29
N HIS A 16 -1.79 -5.02 21.07
CA HIS A 16 -3.02 -5.54 21.68
C HIS A 16 -4.25 -4.87 21.08
N LEU A 17 -4.24 -4.67 19.76
CA LEU A 17 -5.44 -4.38 19.00
C LEU A 17 -5.95 -5.71 18.47
N ASN A 18 -7.16 -6.10 18.86
CA ASN A 18 -7.84 -7.26 18.27
C ASN A 18 -8.21 -6.92 16.82
N LEU A 19 -7.22 -7.05 15.92
CA LEU A 19 -7.34 -6.76 14.49
C LEU A 19 -8.49 -7.55 13.87
N LYS A 20 -8.66 -8.83 14.23
CA LYS A 20 -9.77 -9.65 13.74
C LYS A 20 -11.14 -9.02 14.02
N LYS A 21 -11.33 -8.39 15.19
CA LYS A 21 -12.59 -7.74 15.56
C LYS A 21 -12.76 -6.35 14.93
N ASN A 22 -11.67 -5.57 14.84
CA ASN A 22 -11.75 -4.14 14.55
C ASN A 22 -11.12 -3.71 13.21
N TYR A 23 -10.74 -4.65 12.33
CA TYR A 23 -10.02 -4.31 11.10
C TYR A 23 -10.76 -3.33 10.19
N LYS A 24 -12.10 -3.35 10.16
CA LYS A 24 -12.89 -2.42 9.33
C LYS A 24 -12.69 -0.96 9.76
N ILE A 25 -12.68 -0.71 11.07
CA ILE A 25 -12.40 0.60 11.66
C ILE A 25 -10.96 0.98 11.32
N TYR A 26 -10.04 0.04 11.50
CA TYR A 26 -8.63 0.26 11.19
C TYR A 26 -8.40 0.62 9.70
N ARG A 27 -9.06 -0.05 8.75
CA ARG A 27 -9.00 0.30 7.32
C ARG A 27 -9.53 1.71 7.07
N LYS A 28 -10.68 2.08 7.65
CA LYS A 28 -11.24 3.43 7.51
C LYS A 28 -10.29 4.50 8.05
N VAL A 29 -9.70 4.24 9.23
CA VAL A 29 -8.73 5.15 9.85
C VAL A 29 -7.50 5.31 8.95
N ILE A 30 -6.90 4.21 8.47
CA ILE A 30 -5.75 4.27 7.57
C ILE A 30 -6.08 5.01 6.27
N SER A 31 -7.20 4.68 5.63
CA SER A 31 -7.63 5.32 4.38
C SER A 31 -7.84 6.82 4.57
N PHE A 32 -8.36 7.24 5.73
CA PHE A 32 -8.53 8.66 6.06
C PHE A 32 -7.19 9.39 6.27
N PHE A 33 -6.23 8.77 6.96
CA PHE A 33 -4.92 9.38 7.21
C PHE A 33 -3.95 9.31 6.02
N ASN A 34 -4.18 8.38 5.10
CA ASN A 34 -3.44 8.24 3.84
C ASN A 34 -4.40 8.43 2.66
N PRO A 35 -4.96 9.64 2.45
CA PRO A 35 -5.80 9.87 1.30
C PRO A 35 -5.02 9.55 0.02
N PRO A 36 -5.66 8.97 -1.00
CA PRO A 36 -5.00 8.72 -2.27
C PRO A 36 -4.47 10.04 -2.81
N ILE A 37 -3.15 10.17 -2.86
CA ILE A 37 -2.51 11.31 -3.52
C ILE A 37 -2.63 11.05 -5.02
N ILE A 38 -3.77 11.43 -5.60
CA ILE A 38 -4.00 11.47 -7.05
C ILE A 38 -3.39 12.77 -7.55
N ARG A 39 -2.07 12.81 -7.69
CA ARG A 39 -1.38 13.90 -8.39
C ARG A 39 -0.59 13.31 -9.55
N GLU A 40 -0.90 13.79 -10.76
CA GLU A 40 -0.16 13.82 -12.05
C GLU A 40 0.80 12.68 -12.43
N TYR A 41 0.78 11.56 -11.73
CA TYR A 41 1.54 10.39 -12.12
C TYR A 41 0.73 9.61 -13.13
N ARG A 42 1.39 9.06 -14.16
CA ARG A 42 0.72 8.24 -15.18
C ARG A 42 0.32 6.90 -14.57
N THR A 43 -0.82 6.92 -13.88
CA THR A 43 -1.45 5.73 -13.30
C THR A 43 -2.63 5.33 -14.14
N LEU A 44 -2.74 4.02 -14.41
CA LEU A 44 -3.89 3.45 -15.10
C LEU A 44 -4.56 2.43 -14.18
N ASP A 45 -5.80 2.72 -13.81
CA ASP A 45 -6.63 1.82 -13.01
C ASP A 45 -7.40 0.88 -13.94
N HIS A 46 -7.27 -0.41 -13.68
CA HIS A 46 -7.92 -1.48 -14.41
C HIS A 46 -8.63 -2.42 -13.45
N LYS A 47 -9.60 -3.16 -13.98
CA LYS A 47 -10.20 -4.30 -13.31
C LYS A 47 -9.93 -5.54 -14.14
N MET A 48 -9.32 -6.55 -13.52
CA MET A 48 -9.13 -7.85 -14.12
C MET A 48 -10.21 -8.81 -13.64
N LEU A 49 -10.89 -9.48 -14.57
CA LEU A 49 -11.88 -10.50 -14.24
C LEU A 49 -11.18 -11.86 -14.20
N VAL A 50 -11.18 -12.52 -13.05
CA VAL A 50 -10.60 -13.85 -12.85
C VAL A 50 -11.61 -14.71 -12.12
N GLU A 51 -12.03 -15.83 -12.74
CA GLU A 51 -12.99 -16.78 -12.15
C GLU A 51 -14.27 -16.09 -11.62
N GLY A 52 -14.78 -15.10 -12.35
CA GLY A 52 -15.98 -14.35 -11.96
C GLY A 52 -15.76 -13.32 -10.84
N ARG A 53 -14.51 -13.03 -10.45
CA ARG A 53 -14.16 -12.01 -9.45
C ARG A 53 -13.42 -10.85 -10.11
N GLU A 54 -13.81 -9.62 -9.77
CA GLU A 54 -13.07 -8.42 -10.16
C GLU A 54 -11.90 -8.17 -9.22
N ILE A 55 -10.70 -8.04 -9.78
CA ILE A 55 -9.48 -7.69 -9.06
C ILE A 55 -9.02 -6.31 -9.55
N PRO A 56 -9.00 -5.28 -8.69
CA PRO A 56 -8.50 -3.96 -9.06
C PRO A 56 -6.97 -3.99 -9.21
N VAL A 57 -6.47 -3.37 -10.26
CA VAL A 57 -5.05 -3.25 -10.59
C VAL A 57 -4.74 -1.80 -10.93
N ARG A 58 -3.62 -1.27 -10.44
CA ARG A 58 -3.12 0.07 -10.79
C ARG A 58 -1.73 -0.08 -11.38
N VAL A 59 -1.57 0.33 -12.62
CA VAL A 59 -0.30 0.33 -13.34
C VAL A 59 0.37 1.67 -13.10
N PHE A 60 1.64 1.64 -12.68
CA PHE A 60 2.47 2.82 -12.49
C PHE A 60 3.51 2.86 -13.61
N LEU A 61 3.48 3.92 -14.43
CA LEU A 61 4.46 4.11 -15.50
C LEU A 61 5.58 5.04 -15.00
N PRO A 62 6.86 4.67 -15.16
CA PRO A 62 7.98 5.54 -14.77
C PRO A 62 7.94 6.88 -15.50
N LYS A 63 8.43 7.94 -14.86
CA LYS A 63 8.49 9.28 -15.48
C LYS A 63 9.43 9.34 -16.67
N GLU A 64 10.56 8.67 -16.58
CA GLU A 64 11.64 8.65 -17.58
C GLU A 64 11.94 7.21 -17.96
N ASN A 65 12.29 6.98 -19.23
CA ASN A 65 12.66 5.68 -19.81
C ASN A 65 11.59 4.58 -19.68
N GLN A 66 10.82 4.38 -20.76
CA GLN A 66 10.04 3.15 -20.91
C GLN A 66 11.01 1.96 -20.92
N THR A 67 10.91 1.11 -19.89
CA THR A 67 11.65 -0.14 -19.83
C THR A 67 10.80 -1.27 -20.39
N ASN A 68 11.42 -2.29 -20.97
CA ASN A 68 10.72 -3.53 -21.37
C ASN A 68 10.53 -4.49 -20.18
N LYS A 69 10.53 -3.98 -18.94
CA LYS A 69 10.44 -4.77 -17.72
C LYS A 69 9.13 -4.46 -16.98
N VAL A 70 8.60 -5.46 -16.29
CA VAL A 70 7.39 -5.34 -15.50
C VAL A 70 7.66 -5.85 -14.10
N LEU A 71 7.25 -5.07 -13.10
CA LEU A 71 7.22 -5.48 -11.70
C LEU A 71 5.77 -5.66 -11.25
N VAL A 72 5.43 -6.88 -10.84
CA VAL A 72 4.13 -7.17 -10.22
C VAL A 72 4.29 -7.07 -8.71
N PHE A 73 3.60 -6.11 -8.11
CA PHE A 73 3.67 -5.85 -6.67
C PHE A 73 2.38 -6.27 -5.96
N PHE A 74 2.52 -6.98 -4.84
CA PHE A 74 1.42 -7.32 -3.94
C PHE A 74 1.61 -6.59 -2.61
N HIS A 75 0.58 -5.87 -2.16
CA HIS A 75 0.69 -5.06 -0.96
C HIS A 75 0.72 -5.90 0.32
N GLY A 76 1.33 -5.35 1.38
CA GLY A 76 1.33 -5.95 2.71
C GLY A 76 0.05 -5.65 3.51
N GLY A 77 0.08 -5.86 4.82
CA GLY A 77 -1.08 -5.68 5.70
C GLY A 77 -1.69 -6.99 6.21
N GLY A 78 -0.90 -8.07 6.17
CA GLY A 78 -1.23 -9.35 6.81
C GLY A 78 -2.54 -9.96 6.30
N TRP A 79 -2.85 -9.79 5.02
CA TRP A 79 -4.09 -10.25 4.37
C TRP A 79 -5.40 -9.64 4.90
N VAL A 80 -5.31 -8.60 5.73
CA VAL A 80 -6.47 -8.01 6.41
C VAL A 80 -6.60 -6.52 6.15
N THR A 81 -5.48 -5.80 6.03
CA THR A 81 -5.45 -4.34 5.91
C THR A 81 -4.64 -3.90 4.68
N GLY A 82 -4.77 -2.63 4.32
CA GLY A 82 -4.18 -2.09 3.08
C GLY A 82 -5.09 -2.26 1.86
N ASP A 83 -4.78 -1.48 0.85
CA ASP A 83 -5.47 -1.38 -0.44
C ASP A 83 -4.57 -0.63 -1.45
N ILE A 84 -5.09 -0.42 -2.65
CA ILE A 84 -4.38 0.22 -3.76
C ILE A 84 -3.97 1.67 -3.46
N ASP A 85 -4.75 2.37 -2.63
CA ASP A 85 -4.52 3.78 -2.31
C ASP A 85 -3.44 3.94 -1.25
N SER A 86 -3.49 3.13 -0.19
CA SER A 86 -2.48 3.12 0.88
C SER A 86 -1.06 2.79 0.40
N TYR A 87 -0.92 2.07 -0.72
CA TYR A 87 0.37 1.72 -1.32
C TYR A 87 0.77 2.57 -2.53
N THR A 88 -0.07 3.52 -2.95
CA THR A 88 0.18 4.33 -4.16
C THR A 88 1.51 5.09 -4.13
N ASN A 89 1.88 5.70 -3.00
CA ASN A 89 3.16 6.42 -2.89
C ASN A 89 4.37 5.50 -3.00
N VAL A 90 4.31 4.33 -2.38
CA VAL A 90 5.40 3.36 -2.39
C VAL A 90 5.58 2.80 -3.81
N CYS A 91 4.48 2.42 -4.47
CA CYS A 91 4.52 1.88 -5.83
C CYS A 91 4.97 2.93 -6.85
N ARG A 92 4.55 4.18 -6.69
CA ARG A 92 5.04 5.30 -7.51
C ARG A 92 6.55 5.45 -7.42
N ASN A 93 7.07 5.51 -6.20
CA ASN A 93 8.52 5.61 -6.00
C ASN A 93 9.25 4.39 -6.57
N MET A 94 8.68 3.20 -6.39
CA MET A 94 9.25 1.96 -6.92
C MET A 94 9.31 1.98 -8.45
N ALA A 95 8.29 2.49 -9.13
CA ALA A 95 8.28 2.64 -10.58
C ALA A 95 9.37 3.60 -11.07
N ASP A 96 9.64 4.70 -10.36
CA ASP A 96 10.69 5.67 -10.74
C ASP A 96 12.13 5.13 -10.52
N ILE A 97 12.33 4.19 -9.58
CA ILE A 97 13.67 3.74 -9.18
C ILE A 97 14.08 2.34 -9.66
N THR A 98 13.17 1.59 -10.31
CA THR A 98 13.39 0.19 -10.73
C THR A 98 13.40 0.07 -12.25
#